data_AF-A0A5S9PYH1-F1
#
_entry.id   AF-A0A5S9PYH1-F1
#
_cell.length_a   1.000
_cell.length_b   1.000
_cell.length_c   1.000
_cell.angle_alpha   90.00
_cell.angle_beta   90.00
_cell.angle_gamma   90.00
#
_symmetry.space_group_name_H-M   'P 1'
#
loop_
_entity.id
_entity.type
_entity.pdbx_description
1 polymer ?
#
loop_
_entity_poly.entity_id
_entity_poly.type
_entity_poly.pdbx_seq_one_letter_code
_entity_poly.pdbx_strand_id
1 'polypeptide(L)'
;MFKTTATALCLMLGVATAQAQDAAPAPAADAAQAAAPGAAEALPPNADCTFDKVFVCDASGGCAPSKELGTIDLPARFLVHYGEQVIASVSDDDLPHISPIQSIIGEGDTIIVDGNDHLSAWAIQLSRSKSEVTLTTLAGGKVLSAFGTCKPAP
;
A
#
# COMPACT_ATOMS: atom_id res chain seq x y z
N MET A 1 56.97 -2.23 0.99
CA MET A 1 57.42 -0.84 0.78
C MET A 1 56.19 0.02 0.50
N PHE A 2 56.13 1.16 1.19
CA PHE A 2 55.10 2.21 1.32
C PHE A 2 54.29 2.54 0.02
N LYS A 3 53.06 3.08 0.06
CA LYS A 3 52.60 4.26 0.84
C LYS A 3 51.08 4.30 1.05
N THR A 4 50.72 4.58 2.30
CA THR A 4 49.45 5.13 2.80
C THR A 4 49.28 6.58 2.32
N THR A 5 48.09 6.96 1.87
CA THR A 5 47.69 8.37 1.75
C THR A 5 46.34 8.57 2.39
N ALA A 6 46.38 9.18 3.57
CA ALA A 6 45.26 9.79 4.26
C ALA A 6 44.96 11.14 3.59
N THR A 7 43.69 11.41 3.27
CA THR A 7 43.26 12.74 2.81
C THR A 7 42.38 13.35 3.87
N ALA A 8 42.77 14.58 4.21
CA ALA A 8 42.40 15.31 5.39
C ALA A 8 41.00 15.94 5.34
N LEU A 9 40.46 16.02 6.55
CA LEU A 9 39.40 16.86 7.05
C LEU A 9 39.51 18.32 6.56
N CYS A 10 38.47 18.86 5.91
CA CYS A 10 38.27 20.29 5.77
C CYS A 10 36.87 20.66 6.28
N LEU A 11 36.85 21.11 7.54
CA LEU A 11 35.74 21.84 8.15
C LEU A 11 35.61 23.21 7.46
N MET A 12 34.51 23.41 6.74
CA MET A 12 34.07 24.74 6.32
C MET A 12 32.79 25.07 7.09
N LEU A 13 32.98 25.72 8.24
CA LEU A 13 31.94 26.44 8.97
C LEU A 13 31.59 27.70 8.17
N GLY A 14 30.56 27.61 7.33
CA GLY A 14 29.96 28.76 6.65
C GLY A 14 28.84 29.34 7.51
N VAL A 15 29.10 30.47 8.15
CA VAL A 15 28.11 31.31 8.85
C VAL A 15 27.82 32.53 7.98
N ALA A 16 26.61 32.69 7.47
CA ALA A 16 26.01 33.91 6.90
C ALA A 16 24.78 33.51 6.07
N THR A 17 23.59 34.13 6.11
CA THR A 17 22.99 35.25 6.84
C THR A 17 21.49 35.06 6.60
N ALA A 18 20.67 35.02 7.65
CA ALA A 18 19.22 35.04 7.50
C ALA A 18 18.80 36.42 6.98
N GLN A 19 18.53 36.53 5.69
CA GLN A 19 17.83 37.68 5.13
C GLN A 19 16.34 37.51 5.44
N ALA A 20 15.86 38.24 6.45
CA ALA A 20 14.44 38.48 6.63
C ALA A 20 13.94 39.26 5.41
N GLN A 21 13.23 38.59 4.51
CA GLN A 21 12.46 39.25 3.48
C GLN A 21 11.16 39.74 4.13
N ASP A 22 11.02 41.06 4.22
CA ASP A 22 9.73 41.74 4.41
C ASP A 22 8.79 41.32 3.27
N ALA A 23 8.00 40.27 3.52
CA ALA A 23 6.90 39.89 2.66
C ALA A 23 5.71 40.80 2.99
N ALA A 24 5.41 41.72 2.08
CA ALA A 24 4.18 42.50 2.07
C ALA A 24 2.96 41.55 2.14
N PRO A 25 1.89 41.91 2.87
CA PRO A 25 0.69 41.07 2.95
C PRO A 25 0.01 41.01 1.57
N ALA A 26 0.07 39.84 0.95
CA ALA A 26 -0.77 39.53 -0.21
C ALA A 26 -2.24 39.46 0.23
N PRO A 27 -3.19 40.01 -0.55
CA PRO A 27 -4.60 39.95 -0.22
C PRO A 27 -5.06 38.49 -0.21
N ALA A 28 -5.76 38.13 0.87
CA ALA A 28 -6.44 36.85 1.03
C ALA A 28 -7.43 36.65 -0.12
N ALA A 29 -7.04 35.83 -1.09
CA ALA A 29 -7.95 35.30 -2.10
C ALA A 29 -8.70 34.13 -1.49
N ASP A 30 -9.99 34.38 -1.27
CA ASP A 30 -11.11 33.45 -1.33
C ASP A 30 -10.86 32.02 -0.85
N ALA A 31 -11.41 31.78 0.35
CA ALA A 31 -12.09 30.56 0.74
C ALA A 31 -12.00 29.41 -0.28
N ALA A 32 -11.00 28.56 -0.12
CA ALA A 32 -11.10 27.18 -0.57
C ALA A 32 -12.32 26.60 0.15
N GLN A 33 -13.43 26.61 -0.57
CA GLN A 33 -14.70 26.01 -0.23
C GLN A 33 -14.39 24.58 0.20
N ALA A 34 -14.35 24.35 1.51
CA ALA A 34 -14.26 23.02 2.08
C ALA A 34 -15.38 22.23 1.42
N ALA A 35 -14.99 21.23 0.62
CA ALA A 35 -15.95 20.31 0.03
C ALA A 35 -16.82 19.81 1.18
N ALA A 36 -18.13 20.08 1.09
CA ALA A 36 -19.08 19.57 2.04
C ALA A 36 -18.81 18.06 2.17
N PRO A 37 -18.73 17.50 3.40
CA PRO A 37 -18.52 16.07 3.55
C PRO A 37 -19.64 15.37 2.80
N GLY A 38 -19.29 14.74 1.69
CA GLY A 38 -20.21 13.89 0.94
C GLY A 38 -20.82 12.89 1.92
N ALA A 39 -22.11 12.60 1.76
CA ALA A 39 -22.77 11.58 2.55
C ALA A 39 -21.85 10.35 2.62
N ALA A 40 -21.44 9.97 3.84
CA ALA A 40 -20.54 8.85 4.04
C ALA A 40 -21.15 7.64 3.33
N GLU A 41 -20.54 7.23 2.22
CA GLU A 41 -21.01 6.07 1.48
C GLU A 41 -20.92 4.89 2.44
N ALA A 42 -22.02 4.14 2.57
CA ALA A 42 -22.05 3.00 3.47
C ALA A 42 -20.94 2.03 3.08
N LEU A 43 -20.10 1.65 4.05
CA LEU A 43 -19.03 0.68 3.81
C LEU A 43 -19.63 -0.62 3.25
N PRO A 44 -18.93 -1.27 2.30
CA PRO A 44 -19.37 -2.57 1.79
C PRO A 44 -19.38 -3.62 2.90
N PRO A 45 -20.13 -4.72 2.74
CA PRO A 45 -20.02 -5.87 3.62
C PRO A 45 -18.61 -6.44 3.57
N ASN A 46 -18.17 -7.06 4.67
CA ASN A 46 -16.91 -7.78 4.75
C ASN A 46 -16.80 -8.83 3.62
N ALA A 47 -15.59 -9.08 3.15
CA ALA A 47 -15.34 -9.98 2.01
C ALA A 47 -14.38 -11.12 2.39
N ASP A 48 -14.75 -12.36 2.05
CA ASP A 48 -13.89 -13.55 2.08
C ASP A 48 -13.35 -13.78 0.67
N CYS A 49 -12.07 -13.46 0.48
CA CYS A 49 -11.37 -13.48 -0.78
C CYS A 49 -10.43 -14.69 -0.86
N THR A 50 -10.36 -15.31 -2.03
CA THR A 50 -9.47 -16.43 -2.33
C THR A 50 -8.67 -16.09 -3.58
N PHE A 51 -7.34 -16.07 -3.45
CA PHE A 51 -6.41 -15.87 -4.56
C PHE A 51 -5.89 -17.23 -5.03
N ASP A 52 -6.02 -17.52 -6.32
CA ASP A 52 -5.66 -18.80 -6.93
C ASP A 52 -4.49 -18.69 -7.90
N LYS A 53 -4.11 -17.47 -8.29
CA LYS A 53 -3.02 -17.19 -9.23
C LYS A 53 -2.15 -16.05 -8.72
N VAL A 54 -0.84 -16.25 -8.74
CA VAL A 54 0.14 -15.22 -8.37
C VAL A 54 1.19 -15.10 -9.46
N PHE A 55 1.59 -13.87 -9.74
CA PHE A 55 2.78 -13.54 -10.52
C PHE A 55 3.73 -12.72 -9.64
N VAL A 56 5.02 -13.07 -9.68
CA VAL A 56 6.09 -12.34 -9.01
C VAL A 56 6.95 -11.68 -10.09
N CYS A 57 7.09 -10.37 -10.00
CA CYS A 57 7.85 -9.55 -10.91
C CYS A 57 9.10 -9.01 -10.20
N ASP A 58 10.24 -9.07 -10.87
CA ASP A 58 11.45 -8.33 -10.48
C ASP A 58 12.16 -7.73 -11.69
N ALA A 59 13.03 -6.75 -11.42
CA ALA A 59 13.72 -5.99 -12.45
C ALA A 59 14.69 -6.84 -13.29
N SER A 60 15.15 -7.99 -12.77
CA SER A 60 16.14 -8.83 -13.43
C SER A 60 15.54 -9.92 -14.33
N GLY A 61 14.36 -10.43 -13.96
CA GLY A 61 13.74 -11.60 -14.57
C GLY A 61 12.38 -11.36 -15.19
N GLY A 62 11.81 -10.15 -15.06
CA GLY A 62 10.43 -9.90 -15.46
C GLY A 62 9.44 -10.58 -14.52
N CYS A 63 8.27 -10.98 -15.03
CA CYS A 63 7.20 -11.60 -14.24
C CYS A 63 7.09 -13.10 -14.50
N ALA A 64 7.02 -13.90 -13.44
CA ALA A 64 6.82 -15.34 -13.52
C ALA A 64 5.69 -15.79 -12.58
N PRO A 65 4.96 -16.89 -12.91
CA PRO A 65 3.96 -17.44 -12.01
C PRO A 65 4.60 -17.96 -10.72
N SER A 66 3.87 -17.86 -9.62
CA SER A 66 4.26 -18.37 -8.30
C SER A 66 3.17 -19.28 -7.72
N LYS A 67 3.59 -20.20 -6.85
CA LYS A 67 2.69 -21.07 -6.07
C LYS A 67 2.36 -20.50 -4.69
N GLU A 68 3.03 -19.41 -4.33
CA GLU A 68 2.93 -18.73 -3.04
C GLU A 68 2.72 -17.22 -3.26
N LEU A 69 1.99 -16.60 -2.34
CA LEU A 69 1.84 -15.17 -2.17
C LEU A 69 2.68 -14.75 -0.95
N GLY A 70 3.94 -14.35 -1.18
CA GLY A 70 4.89 -14.16 -0.09
C GLY A 70 5.20 -15.49 0.57
N THR A 71 4.76 -15.70 1.81
CA THR A 71 4.89 -16.97 2.55
C THR A 71 3.58 -17.76 2.60
N ILE A 72 2.53 -17.32 1.91
CA ILE A 72 1.21 -17.96 1.95
C ILE A 72 1.03 -18.86 0.72
N ASP A 73 0.85 -20.15 0.93
CA ASP A 73 0.54 -21.10 -0.15
C ASP A 73 -0.80 -20.79 -0.83
N LEU A 74 -0.88 -21.08 -2.14
CA LEU A 74 -2.14 -21.00 -2.87
C LEU A 74 -2.99 -22.26 -2.71
N PRO A 75 -4.33 -22.13 -2.60
CA PRO A 75 -5.11 -20.89 -2.68
C PRO A 75 -5.04 -20.07 -1.37
N ALA A 76 -4.67 -18.80 -1.47
CA ALA A 76 -4.49 -17.93 -0.31
C ALA A 76 -5.83 -17.27 0.06
N ARG A 77 -6.25 -17.40 1.33
CA ARG A 77 -7.53 -16.88 1.82
C ARG A 77 -7.34 -15.62 2.66
N PHE A 78 -8.11 -14.59 2.36
CA PHE A 78 -8.02 -13.26 2.93
C PHE A 78 -9.42 -12.80 3.35
N LEU A 79 -9.56 -12.33 4.58
CA LEU A 79 -10.74 -11.61 5.05
C LEU A 79 -10.46 -10.10 4.96
N VAL A 80 -11.26 -9.38 4.18
CA VAL A 80 -11.28 -7.91 4.19
C VAL A 80 -12.40 -7.46 5.12
N HIS A 81 -12.03 -6.89 6.27
CA HIS A 81 -12.98 -6.41 7.26
C HIS A 81 -13.04 -4.88 7.25
N TYR A 82 -14.02 -4.31 6.54
CA TYR A 82 -14.12 -2.86 6.34
C TYR A 82 -14.45 -2.10 7.62
N GLY A 83 -15.27 -2.66 8.51
CA GLY A 83 -15.65 -2.03 9.78
C GLY A 83 -14.46 -1.81 10.73
N GLU A 84 -13.66 -2.85 10.95
CA GLU A 84 -12.42 -2.80 11.74
C GLU A 84 -11.21 -2.27 10.96
N GLN A 85 -11.37 -1.99 9.66
CA GLN A 85 -10.29 -1.54 8.76
C GLN A 85 -9.05 -2.44 8.82
N VAL A 86 -9.25 -3.75 8.67
CA VAL A 86 -8.16 -4.74 8.63
C VAL A 86 -8.32 -5.75 7.51
N ILE A 87 -7.20 -6.31 7.11
CA ILE A 87 -7.11 -7.53 6.30
C ILE A 87 -6.51 -8.62 7.17
N ALA A 88 -7.14 -9.79 7.19
CA ALA A 88 -6.63 -10.97 7.88
C ALA A 88 -6.38 -12.11 6.89
N SER A 89 -5.26 -12.81 7.05
CA SER A 89 -4.94 -14.05 6.34
C SER A 89 -4.32 -15.06 7.32
N VAL A 90 -4.14 -16.30 6.89
CA VAL A 90 -3.42 -17.33 7.64
C VAL A 90 -2.22 -17.76 6.81
N SER A 91 -1.03 -17.72 7.40
CA SER A 91 0.22 -18.18 6.78
C SER A 91 0.39 -19.69 6.89
N ASP A 92 1.45 -20.20 6.26
CA ASP A 92 1.88 -21.60 6.28
C ASP A 92 2.24 -22.14 7.68
N ASP A 93 2.57 -21.25 8.62
CA ASP A 93 2.83 -21.55 10.03
C ASP A 93 1.58 -21.61 10.92
N ASP A 94 0.38 -21.60 10.31
CA ASP A 94 -0.93 -21.55 10.97
C ASP A 94 -1.13 -20.29 11.86
N LEU A 95 -0.27 -19.27 11.74
CA LEU A 95 -0.44 -18.02 12.47
C LEU A 95 -1.30 -17.02 11.68
N PRO A 96 -2.14 -16.24 12.37
CA PRO A 96 -2.91 -15.18 11.72
C PRO A 96 -1.98 -14.01 11.39
N HIS A 97 -2.05 -13.55 10.15
CA HIS A 97 -1.46 -12.30 9.72
C HIS A 97 -2.55 -11.23 9.62
N ILE A 98 -2.37 -10.10 10.30
CA ILE A 98 -3.33 -8.98 10.28
C ILE A 98 -2.60 -7.74 9.81
N SER A 99 -3.12 -7.10 8.75
CA SER A 99 -2.60 -5.85 8.21
C SER A 99 -3.67 -4.75 8.24
N PRO A 100 -3.36 -3.53 8.72
CA PRO A 100 -4.33 -2.46 8.78
C PRO A 100 -4.62 -1.87 7.39
N ILE A 101 -5.89 -1.63 7.10
CA ILE A 101 -6.33 -0.82 5.95
C ILE A 101 -6.10 0.65 6.31
N GLN A 102 -5.32 1.35 5.50
CA GLN A 102 -5.01 2.76 5.69
C GLN A 102 -5.95 3.66 4.90
N SER A 103 -6.46 3.16 3.78
CA SER A 103 -7.30 3.91 2.86
C SER A 103 -8.29 2.98 2.16
N ILE A 104 -9.49 3.50 1.94
CA ILE A 104 -10.56 2.89 1.17
C ILE A 104 -11.01 3.93 0.16
N ILE A 105 -10.83 3.63 -1.11
CA ILE A 105 -11.17 4.50 -2.24
C ILE A 105 -12.23 3.78 -3.06
N GLY A 106 -13.39 4.41 -3.25
CA GLY A 106 -14.50 3.84 -4.00
C GLY A 106 -14.97 4.78 -5.10
N GLU A 107 -15.13 4.27 -6.32
CA GLU A 107 -15.81 4.97 -7.42
C GLU A 107 -16.56 3.96 -8.30
N GLY A 108 -17.86 4.18 -8.49
CA GLY A 108 -18.70 3.30 -9.29
C GLY A 108 -18.66 1.85 -8.79
N ASP A 109 -18.27 0.93 -9.68
CA ASP A 109 -18.18 -0.51 -9.37
C ASP A 109 -16.85 -0.92 -8.74
N THR A 110 -15.89 -0.01 -8.56
CA THR A 110 -14.56 -0.35 -8.06
C THR A 110 -14.38 0.10 -6.62
N ILE A 111 -13.77 -0.75 -5.81
CA ILE A 111 -13.23 -0.42 -4.50
C ILE A 111 -11.75 -0.76 -4.50
N ILE A 112 -10.93 0.16 -4.03
CA ILE A 112 -9.51 -0.05 -3.77
C ILE A 112 -9.32 0.11 -2.26
N VAL A 113 -8.73 -0.89 -1.63
CA VAL A 113 -8.24 -0.79 -0.25
C VAL A 113 -6.73 -0.91 -0.27
N ASP A 114 -6.03 -0.07 0.47
CA ASP A 114 -4.58 -0.07 0.51
C ASP A 114 -4.03 0.10 1.93
N GLY A 115 -2.78 -0.33 2.10
CA GLY A 115 -2.08 -0.30 3.38
C GLY A 115 -0.63 -0.75 3.27
N ASN A 116 0.02 -0.87 4.42
CA ASN A 116 1.38 -1.38 4.54
C ASN A 116 1.63 -2.00 5.93
N ASP A 117 2.66 -2.83 6.03
CA ASP A 117 3.08 -3.52 7.25
C ASP A 117 4.58 -3.34 7.54
N HIS A 118 5.07 -2.10 7.50
CA HIS A 118 6.48 -1.69 7.69
C HIS A 118 7.50 -2.27 6.69
N LEU A 119 7.25 -3.45 6.11
CA LEU A 119 8.16 -4.16 5.20
C LEU A 119 7.55 -4.33 3.80
N SER A 120 6.23 -4.31 3.70
CA SER A 120 5.52 -4.35 2.43
C SER A 120 4.45 -3.27 2.35
N ALA A 121 4.17 -2.81 1.13
CA ALA A 121 2.98 -2.03 0.81
C ALA A 121 2.07 -2.90 -0.06
N TRP A 122 0.75 -2.73 0.06
CA TRP A 122 -0.21 -3.50 -0.71
C TRP A 122 -1.44 -2.69 -1.05
N ALA A 123 -2.11 -3.11 -2.12
CA ALA A 123 -3.41 -2.61 -2.54
C ALA A 123 -4.26 -3.78 -3.06
N ILE A 124 -5.52 -3.85 -2.65
CA ILE A 124 -6.52 -4.78 -3.17
C ILE A 124 -7.57 -3.99 -3.94
N GLN A 125 -7.78 -4.35 -5.19
CA GLN A 125 -8.86 -3.86 -6.02
C GLN A 125 -9.97 -4.91 -6.10
N LEU A 126 -11.19 -4.51 -5.78
CA LEU A 126 -12.40 -5.32 -5.79
C LEU A 126 -13.45 -4.70 -6.73
N SER A 127 -14.31 -5.55 -7.29
CA SER A 127 -15.57 -5.13 -7.91
C SER A 127 -16.71 -5.24 -6.89
N ARG A 128 -17.69 -4.31 -6.95
CA ARG A 128 -18.90 -4.36 -6.12
C ARG A 128 -19.95 -5.30 -6.69
N SER A 129 -20.03 -5.40 -8.01
CA SER A 129 -21.02 -6.19 -8.73
C SER A 129 -20.51 -7.55 -9.18
N LYS A 130 -19.19 -7.77 -9.17
CA LYS A 130 -18.56 -9.01 -9.61
C LYS A 130 -17.65 -9.58 -8.54
N SER A 131 -17.33 -10.86 -8.68
CA SER A 131 -16.50 -11.56 -7.72
C SER A 131 -15.01 -11.32 -7.91
N GLU A 132 -14.52 -10.72 -9.00
CA GLU A 132 -13.08 -10.63 -9.22
C GLU A 132 -12.37 -9.72 -8.22
N VAL A 133 -11.17 -10.15 -7.82
CA VAL A 133 -10.27 -9.39 -6.95
C VAL A 133 -8.85 -9.46 -7.46
N THR A 134 -8.13 -8.35 -7.34
CA THR A 134 -6.70 -8.27 -7.60
C THR A 134 -5.99 -7.72 -6.38
N LEU A 135 -4.96 -8.40 -5.89
CA LEU A 135 -4.05 -7.90 -4.87
C LEU A 135 -2.73 -7.57 -5.55
N THR A 136 -2.17 -6.40 -5.26
CA THR A 136 -0.79 -6.06 -5.61
C THR A 136 -0.04 -5.76 -4.33
N THR A 137 1.16 -6.33 -4.16
CA THR A 137 2.06 -6.02 -3.04
C THR A 137 3.46 -5.74 -3.55
N LEU A 138 4.15 -4.83 -2.87
CA LEU A 138 5.54 -4.48 -3.10
C LEU A 138 6.33 -4.83 -1.84
N ALA A 139 7.27 -5.76 -1.96
CA ALA A 139 8.10 -6.21 -0.86
C ALA A 139 9.49 -6.63 -1.37
N GLY A 140 10.56 -6.21 -0.67
CA GLY A 140 11.92 -6.67 -0.97
C GLY A 140 12.40 -6.43 -2.41
N GLY A 141 11.94 -5.35 -3.06
CA GLY A 141 12.27 -5.06 -4.46
C GLY A 141 11.53 -5.93 -5.50
N LYS A 142 10.53 -6.69 -5.07
CA LYS A 142 9.64 -7.48 -5.91
C LYS A 142 8.23 -6.88 -5.89
N VAL A 143 7.51 -7.06 -6.99
CA VAL A 143 6.07 -6.79 -7.07
C VAL A 143 5.36 -8.13 -7.21
N LEU A 144 4.39 -8.42 -6.36
CA LEU A 144 3.54 -9.59 -6.50
C LEU A 144 2.14 -9.13 -6.90
N SER A 145 1.57 -9.77 -7.90
CA SER A 145 0.17 -9.59 -8.30
C SER A 145 -0.57 -10.91 -8.15
N ALA A 146 -1.58 -10.91 -7.29
CA ALA A 146 -2.47 -12.01 -7.01
C ALA A 146 -3.84 -11.75 -7.63
N PHE A 147 -4.43 -12.77 -8.22
CA PHE A 147 -5.76 -12.73 -8.84
C PHE A 147 -6.64 -13.80 -8.19
N GLY A 148 -7.92 -13.48 -8.04
CA GLY A 148 -8.82 -14.35 -7.32
C GLY A 148 -10.28 -13.95 -7.38
N THR A 149 -11.05 -14.45 -6.43
CA THR A 149 -12.45 -14.10 -6.24
C THR A 149 -12.79 -13.77 -4.79
N CYS A 150 -13.78 -12.91 -4.57
CA CYS A 150 -14.36 -12.62 -3.26
C CYS A 150 -15.86 -12.96 -3.22
N LYS A 151 -16.32 -13.33 -2.03
CA LYS A 151 -17.74 -13.47 -1.67
C LYS A 151 -18.01 -12.72 -0.36
N PRO A 152 -19.27 -12.40 -0.02
CA PRO A 152 -19.59 -11.89 1.30
C PRO A 152 -19.04 -12.82 2.39
N ALA A 153 -18.37 -12.23 3.39
CA ALA A 153 -17.93 -12.97 4.57
C ALA A 153 -19.13 -13.31 5.47
N PRO A 154 -19.12 -14.46 6.16
CA PRO A 154 -20.18 -14.88 7.08
C PRO A 154 -20.29 -13.99 8.33
#